data_AF-A0A9D7RIJ9-F1
#
_entry.id   AF-A0A9D7RIJ9-F1
#
_cell.length_a   1.000
_cell.length_b   1.000
_cell.length_c   1.000
_cell.angle_alpha   90.00
_cell.angle_beta   90.00
_cell.angle_gamma   90.00
#
_symmetry.space_group_name_H-M   'P 1'
#
loop_
_entity.id
_entity.type
_entity.pdbx_description
1 polymer ?
#
loop_
_entity_poly.entity_id
_entity_poly.type
_entity_poly.pdbx_seq_one_letter_code
_entity_poly.pdbx_strand_id
1 'polypeptide(L)' 'MKGDGGFLCLSRCVGRSVFIGDDIQVKIYGLCGPEGVPLDGISVRLAIKAPRGVLILRDENKDKEKP' A
#
# COMPACT_ATOMS: atom_id res chain seq x y z
N MET A 1 -17.91 18.29 6.31
CA MET A 1 -17.51 17.59 7.55
C MET A 1 -16.07 17.14 7.37
N LYS A 2 -15.14 17.64 8.19
CA LYS A 2 -13.77 17.07 8.28
C LYS A 2 -13.92 15.77 9.05
N GLY A 3 -13.81 14.64 8.37
CA GLY A 3 -13.72 13.35 9.04
C GLY A 3 -12.31 13.21 9.63
N ASP A 4 -12.21 12.93 10.92
CA ASP A 4 -10.99 12.43 11.51
C ASP A 4 -10.65 11.11 10.81
N GLY A 5 -9.59 11.12 9.99
CA GLY A 5 -9.15 9.95 9.24
C GLY A 5 -8.56 8.92 10.19
N GLY A 6 -9.25 7.81 10.39
CA GLY A 6 -8.74 6.65 11.13
C GLY A 6 -7.99 5.67 10.22
N PHE A 7 -7.12 4.85 10.81
CA PHE A 7 -6.50 3.72 10.11
C PHE A 7 -7.48 2.54 10.06
N LEU A 8 -7.68 1.98 8.87
CA LEU A 8 -8.37 0.71 8.70
C LEU A 8 -7.35 -0.42 8.55
N CYS A 9 -7.27 -1.30 9.54
CA CYS A 9 -6.39 -2.47 9.51
C CYS A 9 -7.05 -3.64 8.77
N LEU A 10 -6.40 -4.16 7.73
CA LEU A 10 -6.89 -5.31 6.94
C LEU A 10 -5.74 -6.28 6.65
N SER A 11 -6.03 -7.57 6.60
CA SER A 11 -5.07 -8.61 6.18
C SER A 11 -5.44 -9.15 4.80
N ARG A 12 -4.43 -9.35 3.94
CA ARG A 12 -4.59 -9.98 2.62
C ARG A 12 -3.47 -10.97 2.36
N CYS A 13 -3.84 -12.15 1.86
CA CYS A 13 -2.88 -13.15 1.40
C CYS A 13 -2.22 -12.71 0.09
N VAL A 14 -1.04 -13.27 -0.19
CA VAL A 14 -0.40 -13.16 -1.51
C VAL A 14 -1.35 -13.59 -2.62
N GLY A 15 -1.37 -12.84 -3.72
CA GLY A 15 -2.28 -13.03 -4.86
C GLY A 15 -3.65 -12.37 -4.69
N ARG A 16 -4.00 -11.88 -3.49
CA ARG A 16 -5.28 -11.22 -3.21
C ARG A 16 -5.17 -9.69 -3.30
N SER A 17 -6.32 -9.05 -3.45
CA SER A 17 -6.44 -7.60 -3.57
C SER A 17 -7.37 -7.00 -2.52
N VAL A 18 -7.20 -5.70 -2.31
CA VAL A 18 -8.15 -4.81 -1.64
C VAL A 18 -8.46 -3.65 -2.58
N PHE A 19 -9.69 -3.15 -2.49
CA PHE A 19 -10.14 -1.98 -3.23
C PHE A 19 -10.27 -0.79 -2.27
N ILE A 20 -9.90 0.40 -2.75
CA ILE A 20 -10.06 1.68 -2.06
C ILE A 20 -10.94 2.55 -2.94
N GLY A 21 -12.16 2.86 -2.45
CA GLY A 21 -13.21 3.38 -3.32
C GLY A 21 -13.52 2.42 -4.47
N ASP A 22 -13.90 2.97 -5.61
CA ASP A 22 -14.33 2.17 -6.78
C ASP A 22 -13.19 1.90 -7.77
N ASP A 23 -12.12 2.70 -7.73
CA ASP A 23 -11.16 2.77 -8.84
C ASP A 23 -9.72 2.38 -8.50
N ILE A 24 -9.38 2.27 -7.21
CA ILE A 24 -8.01 1.93 -6.77
C ILE A 24 -7.98 0.48 -6.29
N GLN A 25 -7.12 -0.31 -6.91
CA GLN A 25 -6.89 -1.71 -6.54
C GLN A 25 -5.45 -1.88 -6.06
N VAL A 26 -5.28 -2.40 -4.84
CA VAL A 26 -3.97 -2.79 -4.30
C VAL A 26 -3.90 -4.31 -4.28
N LYS A 27 -2.91 -4.89 -4.96
CA LYS A 27 -2.68 -6.34 -5.03
C LYS A 27 -1.39 -6.71 -4.28
N ILE A 28 -1.49 -7.70 -3.40
CA ILE A 28 -0.33 -8.28 -2.72
C ILE A 28 0.31 -9.29 -3.67
N TYR A 29 1.53 -9.00 -4.14
CA TYR A 29 2.26 -9.82 -5.09
C TYR A 29 3.19 -10.83 -4.42
N GLY A 30 3.73 -10.52 -3.26
CA GLY A 30 4.63 -11.43 -2.55
C GLY A 30 5.18 -10.82 -1.27
N LEU A 31 5.85 -11.66 -0.49
CA LEU A 31 6.68 -11.26 0.64
C LEU A 31 8.14 -11.37 0.20
N CYS A 32 8.95 -10.40 0.57
CA CYS A 32 10.36 -10.31 0.24
C CYS A 32 11.13 -10.09 1.54
N GLY A 33 11.82 -11.12 2.00
CA GLY A 33 12.66 -11.09 3.19
C GLY A 33 13.40 -12.42 3.35
N PRO A 34 14.35 -12.50 4.29
CA PRO A 34 15.00 -13.77 4.62
C PRO A 34 13.97 -14.79 5.13
N GLU A 35 14.16 -16.07 4.84
CA GLU A 35 13.34 -17.12 5.46
C GLU A 35 13.59 -17.17 6.97
N GLY A 36 12.52 -17.32 7.75
CA GLY A 36 12.61 -17.57 9.21
C GLY A 36 12.87 -16.34 10.09
N VAL A 37 12.94 -15.12 9.55
CA VAL A 37 12.95 -13.90 10.38
C VAL A 37 11.53 -13.48 10.80
N PRO A 38 11.39 -12.82 11.96
CA PRO A 38 10.16 -12.14 12.36
C PRO A 38 9.64 -11.22 11.26
N LEU A 39 8.34 -10.87 11.29
CA LEU A 39 7.73 -9.96 10.31
C LEU A 39 8.43 -8.59 10.21
N ASP A 40 9.23 -8.24 11.22
CA ASP A 40 10.10 -7.07 11.23
C ASP A 40 11.27 -7.26 10.26
N GLY A 41 11.32 -6.45 9.21
CA GLY A 41 12.27 -6.59 8.09
C GLY A 41 11.75 -7.38 6.88
N ILE A 42 10.51 -7.88 6.92
CA ILE A 42 9.85 -8.41 5.72
C ILE A 42 9.26 -7.25 4.93
N SER A 43 9.67 -7.13 3.67
CA SER A 43 9.05 -6.21 2.73
C SER A 43 7.90 -6.88 2.00
N VAL A 44 6.81 -6.16 1.76
CA VAL A 44 5.68 -6.65 0.98
C VAL A 44 5.81 -6.09 -0.44
N ARG A 45 5.84 -6.98 -1.44
CA ARG A 45 5.71 -6.57 -2.83
C ARG A 45 4.23 -6.34 -3.13
N LEU A 46 3.89 -5.10 -3.47
CA LEU A 46 2.53 -4.69 -3.81
C LEU A 46 2.50 -4.01 -5.18
N ALA A 47 1.38 -4.15 -5.87
CA ALA A 47 1.08 -3.41 -7.10
C ALA A 47 -0.20 -2.61 -6.89
N ILE A 48 -0.19 -1.37 -7.37
CA ILE A 48 -1.32 -0.45 -7.25
C ILE A 48 -1.78 -0.09 -8.66
N LYS A 49 -3.04 -0.39 -8.97
CA LYS A 49 -3.74 0.12 -10.15
C LYS A 49 -4.59 1.30 -9.71
N ALA A 50 -4.43 2.45 -10.35
CA ALA A 50 -5.20 3.65 -10.07
C ALA A 50 -5.51 4.41 -11.38
N PRO A 51 -6.53 5.28 -11.38
CA PRO A 51 -6.81 6.20 -12.49
C PRO A 51 -5.65 7.14 -12.81
N ARG A 52 -5.67 7.69 -14.03
CA ARG A 52 -4.79 8.80 -14.40
C ARG A 52 -5.06 10.00 -13.50
N GLY A 53 -4.01 10.67 -13.06
CA GLY A 53 -4.10 11.83 -12.16
C GLY A 53 -4.03 11.49 -10.67
N VAL A 54 -4.15 10.22 -10.28
CA VAL A 54 -3.84 9.77 -8.91
C VAL A 54 -2.34 9.62 -8.78
N LEU A 55 -1.74 10.44 -7.92
CA LEU A 55 -0.32 10.37 -7.59
C LEU A 55 -0.09 9.28 -6.54
N ILE A 56 0.80 8.33 -6.83
CA ILE A 56 1.18 7.24 -5.94
C ILE A 56 2.64 7.45 -5.54
N LEU A 57 2.87 7.71 -4.26
CA LEU A 57 4.20 7.92 -3.70
C LEU A 57 4.45 6.93 -2.56
N ARG A 58 5.72 6.63 -2.34
CA ARG A 58 6.16 6.10 -1.06
C ARG A 58 6.25 7.25 -0.06
N ASP A 59 6.01 6.96 1.21
CA ASP A 59 5.93 7.98 2.24
C ASP A 59 7.23 8.80 2.34
N GLU A 60 8.39 8.15 2.19
CA GLU A 60 9.71 8.80 2.19
C GLU A 60 9.94 9.81 1.04
N ASN A 61 9.03 9.87 0.07
CA ASN A 61 9.08 10.79 -1.06
C ASN A 61 8.02 11.90 -1.00
N LYS A 62 7.06 11.82 -0.07
CA LYS A 62 5.91 12.74 -0.01
C LYS A 62 6.33 14.20 0.21
N ASP A 63 7.36 14.43 1.01
CA ASP A 63 7.82 15.77 1.35
C ASP A 63 8.87 16.34 0.38
N LYS A 64 9.41 15.51 -0.53
CA LYS A 64 10.42 15.92 -1.52
C LYS A 64 9.84 16.62 -2.75
N GLU A 65 8.51 16.67 -2.85
CA GLU A 65 7.78 17.29 -3.96
C GLU A 65 7.14 18.64 -3.59
N LYS A 66 7.52 19.28 -2.47
CA LYS A 66 7.15 20.69 -2.27
C LYS A 66 7.98 21.59 -3.20
N PRO A 67 7.35 22.46 -4.00
CA PRO A 67 8.04 23.41 -4.87
C PRO A 67 8.85 24.45 -4.07
#